data_AF-A0A7W6V2W2-F1
#
_entry.id   AF-A0A7W6V2W2-F1
#
_cell.length_a   1.000
_cell.length_b   1.000
_cell.length_c   1.000
_cell.angle_alpha   90.00
_cell.angle_beta   90.00
_cell.angle_gamma   90.00
#
_symmetry.space_group_name_H-M   'P 1'
#
loop_
_entity.id
_entity.type
_entity.pdbx_description
1 polymer ?
#
loop_
_entity_poly.entity_id
_entity_poly.type
_entity_poly.pdbx_seq_one_letter_code
_entity_poly.pdbx_strand_id
1 'polypeptide(L)'
;MKNRAGWLALIVLAIASLLMIFVVMPRINQESKPVAAAINAAGDAVKDAVTEGNKPQETAKVEPQTTAPSSAPANAPAAAAAPSAASNDTPTFDVLRVEPDGSAVIAGHAAPNSTLEITNGTSVIAKVDVGPSGDFAAVLDKPLPPGDHQIVLKATGKDGKVFTSEEVATVSVPADKNGKLLAMVTKPGKASRLIAVPEEAGKAAAAPAATQPAAGVEVSAAPAAPQSTDVASAPASGTTAPAAAPAMSSELQITAVEIEGSKIFIAGVTKSGRQVRGSADGSVVGQAQAGGDGHFVIDGSANLTVGDHRIAVEALGSNGQVLVRVEVPFNRPAGDQVAAVASPAPTSPVTVADGGAFDNLRGQVAKAFSLLKGLYDAGKVPTLESMTAARSATSIALQSLGEYRLPAGASINATEAVGVTAAHANAARKVLEDLPRDVAAVGAALDNLTKLIADTVGPALAQQFGGAPQTMASSDGTRTFQQAPLTQSSSNSVIIRRGDTLWQIARRAYGQGVRYTTIYLANEEQIANPDVIQPGQIFGVPEQFRPDSEELHRERLQHRKG
;
A
#
# COMPACT_ATOMS: atom_id res chain seq x y z
N MET A 1 12.76 -12.92 -77.32
CA MET A 1 12.31 -13.31 -75.96
C MET A 1 13.00 -12.43 -74.92
N LYS A 2 12.39 -11.33 -74.45
CA LYS A 2 13.01 -10.45 -73.43
C LYS A 2 12.10 -10.00 -72.26
N ASN A 3 10.77 -10.09 -72.39
CA ASN A 3 9.84 -9.59 -71.36
C ASN A 3 9.14 -10.70 -70.53
N ARG A 4 9.53 -11.98 -70.71
CA ARG A 4 8.89 -13.12 -70.02
C ARG A 4 9.05 -13.07 -68.49
N ALA A 5 10.18 -12.54 -68.00
CA ALA A 5 10.42 -12.37 -66.55
C ALA A 5 9.47 -11.35 -65.91
N GLY A 6 9.20 -10.22 -66.59
CA GLY A 6 8.26 -9.21 -66.08
C GLY A 6 6.81 -9.70 -66.03
N TRP A 7 6.39 -10.51 -67.02
CA TRP A 7 5.08 -11.16 -67.00
C TRP A 7 4.95 -12.22 -65.90
N LEU A 8 5.99 -13.01 -65.64
CA LEU A 8 6.00 -13.95 -64.52
C LEU A 8 5.89 -13.22 -63.16
N ALA A 9 6.61 -12.11 -62.97
CA ALA A 9 6.52 -11.32 -61.75
C ALA A 9 5.10 -10.76 -61.51
N LEU A 10 4.43 -10.25 -62.55
CA LEU A 10 3.05 -9.77 -62.46
C LEU A 10 2.05 -10.90 -62.15
N ILE A 11 2.22 -12.08 -62.75
CA ILE A 11 1.35 -13.24 -62.48
C ILE A 11 1.52 -13.72 -61.03
N VAL A 12 2.77 -13.82 -60.54
CA VAL A 12 3.04 -14.20 -59.14
C VAL A 12 2.45 -13.17 -58.16
N LEU A 13 2.58 -11.87 -58.45
CA LEU A 13 2.00 -10.82 -57.62
C LEU A 13 0.46 -10.87 -57.61
N ALA A 14 -0.18 -11.08 -58.76
CA ALA A 14 -1.63 -11.26 -58.85
C ALA A 14 -2.13 -12.49 -58.08
N ILE A 15 -1.41 -13.62 -58.13
CA ILE A 15 -1.74 -14.83 -57.37
C ILE A 15 -1.56 -14.60 -55.86
N ALA A 16 -0.49 -13.90 -55.44
CA ALA A 16 -0.28 -13.54 -54.05
C ALA A 16 -1.39 -12.60 -53.51
N SER A 17 -1.82 -11.61 -54.31
CA SER A 17 -2.96 -10.75 -53.97
C SER A 17 -4.26 -11.54 -53.84
N LEU A 18 -4.53 -12.48 -54.76
CA LEU A 18 -5.70 -13.36 -54.69
C LEU A 18 -5.68 -14.26 -53.45
N LEU A 19 -4.53 -14.83 -53.09
CA LEU A 19 -4.37 -15.61 -51.85
C LEU A 19 -4.63 -14.76 -50.60
N MET A 20 -4.14 -13.53 -50.55
CA MET A 20 -4.39 -12.62 -49.43
C MET A 20 -5.88 -12.29 -49.29
N ILE A 21 -6.57 -12.02 -50.40
CA ILE A 21 -8.00 -11.68 -50.42
C ILE A 21 -8.90 -12.90 -50.11
N PHE A 22 -8.62 -14.08 -50.68
CA PHE A 22 -9.50 -15.25 -50.56
C PHE A 22 -9.17 -16.22 -49.42
N VAL A 23 -7.96 -16.18 -48.83
CA VAL A 23 -7.57 -17.11 -47.75
C VAL A 23 -7.31 -16.38 -46.44
N VAL A 24 -6.67 -15.21 -46.47
CA VAL A 24 -6.34 -14.46 -45.24
C VAL A 24 -7.53 -13.60 -44.78
N MET A 25 -8.12 -12.83 -45.69
CA MET A 25 -9.22 -11.91 -45.36
C MET A 25 -10.49 -12.57 -44.77
N PRO A 26 -10.99 -13.74 -45.25
CA PRO A 26 -12.13 -14.39 -44.62
C PRO A 26 -11.82 -15.04 -43.26
N ARG A 27 -10.54 -15.23 -42.88
CA ARG A 27 -10.16 -15.68 -41.53
C ARG A 27 -10.05 -14.56 -40.50
N ILE A 28 -9.96 -13.29 -40.93
CA ILE A 28 -9.89 -12.13 -40.02
C ILE A 28 -11.31 -11.65 -39.62
N ASN A 29 -12.33 -11.95 -40.44
CA ASN A 29 -13.71 -11.48 -40.23
C ASN A 29 -14.67 -12.51 -39.58
N GLN A 30 -14.19 -13.63 -39.02
CA GLN A 30 -15.05 -14.68 -38.46
C GLN A 30 -15.22 -14.71 -36.93
N GLU A 31 -14.60 -13.82 -36.17
CA GLU A 31 -14.86 -13.69 -34.71
C GLU A 31 -15.51 -12.34 -34.35
N SER A 32 -16.75 -12.12 -34.80
CA SER A 32 -17.58 -10.98 -34.37
C SER A 32 -19.09 -11.18 -34.61
N LYS A 33 -19.75 -11.92 -33.69
CA LYS A 33 -21.16 -11.81 -33.19
C LYS A 33 -21.97 -13.12 -33.22
N PRO A 34 -22.98 -13.28 -32.33
CA PRO A 34 -23.28 -12.51 -31.11
C PRO A 34 -23.44 -13.39 -29.84
N VAL A 35 -22.81 -12.98 -28.73
CA VAL A 35 -23.03 -13.58 -27.39
C VAL A 35 -24.47 -13.34 -26.86
N ALA A 36 -25.25 -12.47 -27.52
CA ALA A 36 -26.63 -12.14 -27.17
C ALA A 36 -27.63 -13.33 -27.23
N ALA A 37 -27.28 -14.45 -27.87
CA ALA A 37 -28.12 -15.65 -27.90
C ALA A 37 -27.95 -16.55 -26.66
N ALA A 38 -26.81 -16.49 -25.97
CA ALA A 38 -26.54 -17.32 -24.78
C ALA A 38 -27.09 -16.71 -23.48
N ILE A 39 -27.28 -15.39 -23.45
CA ILE A 39 -27.69 -14.65 -22.24
C ILE A 39 -29.19 -14.82 -21.95
N ASN A 40 -30.02 -14.98 -22.98
CA ASN A 40 -31.47 -15.16 -22.81
C ASN A 40 -31.86 -16.58 -22.34
N ALA A 41 -31.03 -17.60 -22.56
CA ALA A 41 -31.30 -18.97 -22.10
C ALA A 41 -31.10 -19.17 -20.57
N ALA A 42 -30.41 -18.24 -19.90
CA ALA A 42 -30.22 -18.24 -18.44
C ALA A 42 -31.27 -17.38 -17.70
N GLY A 43 -32.07 -16.58 -18.41
CA GLY A 43 -33.08 -15.70 -17.82
C GLY A 43 -34.38 -16.43 -17.44
N ASP A 44 -34.88 -17.30 -18.32
CA ASP A 44 -36.16 -17.99 -18.09
C ASP A 44 -36.06 -19.07 -16.98
N ALA A 45 -34.90 -19.74 -16.85
CA ALA A 45 -34.67 -20.75 -15.80
C ALA A 45 -34.73 -20.19 -14.35
N VAL A 46 -34.52 -18.89 -14.16
CA VAL A 46 -34.67 -18.21 -12.85
C VAL A 46 -36.10 -17.72 -12.63
N LYS A 47 -36.89 -17.56 -13.71
CA LYS A 47 -38.26 -17.07 -13.67
C LYS A 47 -39.27 -18.17 -13.33
N ASP A 48 -39.04 -19.38 -13.83
CA ASP A 48 -39.83 -20.55 -13.42
C ASP A 48 -39.60 -20.92 -11.94
N ALA A 49 -38.35 -20.81 -11.46
CA ALA A 49 -37.99 -21.09 -10.06
C ALA A 49 -38.56 -20.09 -9.02
N VAL A 50 -39.18 -18.98 -9.47
CA VAL A 50 -39.79 -17.95 -8.61
C VAL A 50 -41.33 -17.97 -8.67
N THR A 51 -41.92 -18.77 -9.57
CA THR A 51 -43.38 -18.75 -9.81
C THR A 51 -44.13 -19.93 -9.15
N GLU A 52 -43.44 -21.00 -8.73
CA GLU A 52 -44.03 -22.09 -7.93
C GLU A 52 -43.60 -22.00 -6.44
N GLY A 53 -44.33 -21.21 -5.64
CA GLY A 53 -43.95 -21.04 -4.23
C GLY A 53 -44.88 -20.24 -3.31
N ASN A 54 -46.21 -20.21 -3.55
CA ASN A 54 -47.10 -19.46 -2.65
C ASN A 54 -48.58 -19.93 -2.62
N LYS A 55 -48.94 -20.86 -1.70
CA LYS A 55 -50.09 -20.74 -0.75
C LYS A 55 -50.18 -21.95 0.24
N PRO A 56 -51.02 -21.94 1.33
CA PRO A 56 -50.47 -22.10 2.68
C PRO A 56 -51.20 -23.13 3.61
N GLN A 57 -50.84 -23.11 4.91
CA GLN A 57 -51.36 -23.90 6.07
C GLN A 57 -50.81 -25.35 6.13
N GLU A 58 -50.63 -26.01 7.30
CA GLU A 58 -51.23 -25.80 8.63
C GLU A 58 -50.27 -26.13 9.83
N THR A 59 -50.76 -25.99 11.06
CA THR A 59 -50.02 -25.87 12.35
C THR A 59 -49.89 -27.16 13.20
N ALA A 60 -48.75 -27.31 13.92
CA ALA A 60 -48.63 -27.76 15.33
C ALA A 60 -47.11 -27.78 15.74
N LYS A 61 -46.61 -27.01 16.73
CA LYS A 61 -46.62 -27.24 18.21
C LYS A 61 -45.99 -28.60 18.59
N VAL A 62 -44.94 -28.72 19.42
CA VAL A 62 -44.76 -28.26 20.83
C VAL A 62 -43.28 -27.90 21.15
N GLU A 63 -43.11 -27.15 22.25
CA GLU A 63 -41.89 -26.50 22.76
C GLU A 63 -41.15 -27.39 23.84
N PRO A 64 -40.31 -26.89 24.79
CA PRO A 64 -38.89 -27.26 24.84
C PRO A 64 -38.47 -28.05 26.11
N GLN A 65 -37.21 -28.50 26.17
CA GLN A 65 -36.49 -28.64 27.46
C GLN A 65 -35.03 -28.17 27.39
N THR A 66 -34.74 -27.19 28.25
CA THR A 66 -33.43 -26.63 28.58
C THR A 66 -32.72 -27.52 29.61
N THR A 67 -31.39 -27.64 29.57
CA THR A 67 -30.49 -27.40 30.75
C THR A 67 -29.01 -27.75 30.49
N ALA A 68 -28.16 -26.86 30.98
CA ALA A 68 -26.79 -27.07 31.44
C ALA A 68 -26.61 -26.12 32.67
N PRO A 69 -25.50 -26.11 33.44
CA PRO A 69 -24.29 -26.95 33.41
C PRO A 69 -23.88 -27.52 34.80
N SER A 70 -22.78 -28.30 34.91
CA SER A 70 -21.82 -28.21 36.06
C SER A 70 -20.50 -29.02 35.89
N SER A 71 -19.39 -28.36 36.24
CA SER A 71 -18.13 -28.84 36.90
C SER A 71 -17.49 -30.22 36.64
N ALA A 72 -16.19 -30.18 36.31
CA ALA A 72 -15.17 -31.26 36.42
C ALA A 72 -14.64 -31.41 37.90
N PRO A 73 -13.61 -32.23 38.29
CA PRO A 73 -12.62 -32.98 37.47
C PRO A 73 -12.13 -34.39 37.98
N ALA A 74 -11.15 -34.97 37.23
CA ALA A 74 -9.94 -35.73 37.69
C ALA A 74 -9.76 -37.23 37.26
N ASN A 75 -8.64 -37.48 36.54
CA ASN A 75 -7.73 -38.67 36.55
C ASN A 75 -8.29 -40.09 36.24
N ALA A 76 -7.63 -41.02 35.49
CA ALA A 76 -6.26 -41.12 34.92
C ALA A 76 -6.25 -42.00 33.60
N PRO A 77 -5.17 -42.69 33.13
CA PRO A 77 -4.51 -42.25 31.89
C PRO A 77 -4.23 -43.32 30.79
N ALA A 78 -3.72 -42.82 29.65
CA ALA A 78 -2.81 -43.46 28.68
C ALA A 78 -3.29 -44.56 27.72
N ALA A 79 -3.35 -44.21 26.42
CA ALA A 79 -2.83 -45.02 25.31
C ALA A 79 -2.45 -44.09 24.13
N ALA A 80 -1.23 -44.20 23.61
CA ALA A 80 -0.77 -43.35 22.51
C ALA A 80 -1.22 -43.92 21.15
N ALA A 81 -1.83 -43.07 20.31
CA ALA A 81 -2.11 -43.38 18.92
C ALA A 81 -1.08 -42.69 18.02
N ALA A 82 -0.53 -43.42 17.04
CA ALA A 82 0.38 -42.87 16.04
C ALA A 82 -0.34 -41.82 15.16
N PRO A 83 0.36 -40.78 14.66
CA PRO A 83 -0.23 -39.82 13.74
C PRO A 83 -0.62 -40.53 12.44
N SER A 84 -1.91 -40.45 12.08
CA SER A 84 -2.41 -40.95 10.81
C SER A 84 -1.79 -40.15 9.66
N ALA A 85 -1.26 -40.84 8.66
CA ALA A 85 -0.65 -40.22 7.50
C ALA A 85 -1.72 -39.53 6.64
N ALA A 86 -1.76 -38.20 6.67
CA ALA A 86 -2.49 -37.43 5.68
C ALA A 86 -1.78 -37.58 4.32
N SER A 87 -2.49 -38.07 3.31
CA SER A 87 -2.01 -38.13 1.93
C SER A 87 -1.86 -36.70 1.37
N ASN A 88 -0.64 -36.20 1.35
CA ASN A 88 -0.32 -34.94 0.66
C ASN A 88 -0.32 -35.17 -0.86
N ASP A 89 -1.44 -34.85 -1.51
CA ASP A 89 -1.56 -34.96 -2.97
C ASP A 89 -0.74 -33.88 -3.71
N THR A 90 -0.35 -32.80 -3.02
CA THR A 90 0.49 -31.72 -3.55
C THR A 90 1.98 -32.10 -3.47
N PRO A 91 2.74 -32.02 -4.59
CA PRO A 91 4.16 -32.39 -4.58
C PRO A 91 5.02 -31.38 -3.79
N THR A 92 6.03 -31.88 -3.05
CA THR A 92 6.95 -31.09 -2.21
C THR A 92 8.40 -31.53 -2.40
N PHE A 93 9.36 -30.66 -2.07
CA PHE A 93 10.79 -30.97 -2.13
C PHE A 93 11.35 -31.39 -0.76
N ASP A 94 12.09 -32.49 -0.70
CA ASP A 94 12.87 -32.86 0.49
C ASP A 94 14.37 -32.61 0.27
N VAL A 95 14.88 -33.01 -0.91
CA VAL A 95 16.29 -32.89 -1.28
C VAL A 95 16.38 -32.26 -2.66
N LEU A 96 17.12 -31.15 -2.74
CA LEU A 96 17.59 -30.59 -3.99
C LEU A 96 19.11 -30.40 -3.86
N ARG A 97 19.86 -31.27 -4.54
CA ARG A 97 21.32 -31.16 -4.67
C ARG A 97 21.64 -30.75 -6.10
N VAL A 98 22.47 -29.73 -6.26
CA VAL A 98 22.97 -29.28 -7.56
C VAL A 98 24.47 -29.13 -7.45
N GLU A 99 25.20 -29.63 -8.44
CA GLU A 99 26.67 -29.57 -8.50
C GLU A 99 27.14 -28.40 -9.40
N PRO A 100 28.41 -27.94 -9.30
CA PRO A 100 28.89 -26.75 -10.02
C PRO A 100 28.91 -26.87 -11.55
N ASP A 101 28.72 -28.07 -12.08
CA ASP A 101 28.58 -28.34 -13.52
C ASP A 101 27.13 -28.33 -14.01
N GLY A 102 26.17 -28.05 -13.11
CA GLY A 102 24.73 -28.03 -13.39
C GLY A 102 24.01 -29.36 -13.19
N SER A 103 24.72 -30.45 -12.88
CA SER A 103 24.10 -31.75 -12.56
C SER A 103 23.21 -31.62 -11.32
N ALA A 104 21.99 -32.17 -11.35
CA ALA A 104 21.04 -32.04 -10.24
C ALA A 104 20.36 -33.36 -9.88
N VAL A 105 20.19 -33.57 -8.57
CA VAL A 105 19.43 -34.67 -7.97
C VAL A 105 18.30 -34.06 -7.13
N ILE A 106 17.08 -34.50 -7.40
CA ILE A 106 15.85 -33.95 -6.83
C ILE A 106 15.04 -35.11 -6.24
N ALA A 107 14.75 -35.05 -4.94
CA ALA A 107 13.88 -36.01 -4.26
C ALA A 107 12.84 -35.30 -3.42
N GLY A 108 11.68 -35.94 -3.24
CA GLY A 108 10.52 -35.33 -2.62
C GLY A 108 9.37 -36.32 -2.45
N HIS A 109 8.24 -35.79 -1.99
CA HIS A 109 6.96 -36.51 -1.92
C HIS A 109 5.97 -35.94 -2.94
N ALA A 110 5.06 -36.78 -3.43
CA ALA A 110 3.95 -36.44 -4.30
C ALA A 110 2.82 -37.49 -4.18
N ALA A 111 1.69 -37.27 -4.86
CA ALA A 111 0.58 -38.22 -4.90
C ALA A 111 1.06 -39.64 -5.31
N PRO A 112 0.81 -40.71 -4.54
CA PRO A 112 1.33 -42.05 -4.83
C PRO A 112 0.88 -42.60 -6.18
N ASN A 113 1.80 -43.22 -6.94
CA ASN A 113 1.55 -43.71 -8.30
C ASN A 113 1.11 -42.63 -9.32
N SER A 114 1.46 -41.36 -9.10
CA SER A 114 1.32 -40.29 -10.09
C SER A 114 2.54 -40.20 -11.00
N THR A 115 2.44 -39.51 -12.14
CA THR A 115 3.61 -39.14 -12.93
C THR A 115 3.98 -37.69 -12.66
N LEU A 116 5.21 -37.45 -12.26
CA LEU A 116 5.76 -36.16 -11.89
C LEU A 116 6.56 -35.55 -13.06
N GLU A 117 6.25 -34.29 -13.38
CA GLU A 117 7.02 -33.47 -14.31
C GLU A 117 7.79 -32.40 -13.52
N ILE A 118 9.10 -32.32 -13.75
CA ILE A 118 9.97 -31.30 -13.19
C ILE A 118 10.14 -30.23 -14.26
N THR A 119 9.79 -28.99 -13.93
CA THR A 119 9.80 -27.86 -14.88
C THR A 119 10.79 -26.79 -14.44
N ASN A 120 11.48 -26.19 -15.41
CA ASN A 120 12.29 -24.98 -15.24
C ASN A 120 11.58 -23.82 -15.95
N GLY A 121 10.95 -22.94 -15.17
CA GLY A 121 10.00 -21.95 -15.69
C GLY A 121 8.85 -22.61 -16.45
N THR A 122 8.88 -22.54 -17.79
CA THR A 122 7.87 -23.14 -18.68
C THR A 122 8.32 -24.44 -19.36
N SER A 123 9.59 -24.84 -19.22
CA SER A 123 10.15 -26.01 -19.91
C SER A 123 10.20 -27.25 -19.02
N VAL A 124 9.73 -28.40 -19.49
CA VAL A 124 9.91 -29.69 -18.79
C VAL A 124 11.36 -30.14 -18.94
N ILE A 125 12.04 -30.36 -17.81
CA ILE A 125 13.46 -30.75 -17.74
C ILE A 125 13.68 -32.21 -17.35
N ALA A 126 12.73 -32.81 -16.62
CA ALA A 126 12.71 -34.24 -16.30
C ALA A 126 11.27 -34.73 -16.07
N LYS A 127 11.05 -36.04 -16.21
CA LYS A 127 9.77 -36.71 -15.94
C LYS A 127 10.05 -38.04 -15.24
N VAL A 128 9.35 -38.31 -14.13
CA VAL A 128 9.57 -39.49 -13.27
C VAL A 128 8.25 -40.01 -12.74
N ASP A 129 8.11 -41.32 -12.56
CA ASP A 129 6.93 -41.91 -11.92
C ASP A 129 7.13 -42.01 -10.40
N VAL A 130 6.10 -41.64 -9.65
CA VAL A 130 6.11 -41.57 -8.19
C VAL A 130 5.78 -42.94 -7.59
N GLY A 131 6.51 -43.34 -6.55
CA GLY A 131 6.37 -44.66 -5.95
C GLY A 131 5.00 -44.90 -5.28
N PRO A 132 4.68 -46.16 -4.92
CA PRO A 132 3.45 -46.50 -4.19
C PRO A 132 3.34 -45.88 -2.80
N SER A 133 4.45 -45.41 -2.22
CA SER A 133 4.55 -44.70 -0.95
C SER A 133 4.43 -43.17 -1.08
N GLY A 134 4.49 -42.63 -2.30
CA GLY A 134 4.49 -41.18 -2.56
C GLY A 134 5.89 -40.56 -2.74
N ASP A 135 6.97 -41.28 -2.41
CA ASP A 135 8.35 -40.83 -2.63
C ASP A 135 8.72 -40.81 -4.12
N PHE A 136 9.58 -39.88 -4.51
CA PHE A 136 10.29 -39.90 -5.78
C PHE A 136 11.76 -39.47 -5.63
N ALA A 137 12.60 -39.93 -6.56
CA ALA A 137 13.95 -39.41 -6.78
C ALA A 137 14.22 -39.33 -8.28
N ALA A 138 14.70 -38.17 -8.74
CA ALA A 138 15.02 -37.88 -10.13
C ALA A 138 16.44 -37.32 -10.24
N VAL A 139 17.18 -37.78 -11.25
CA VAL A 139 18.46 -37.21 -11.66
C VAL A 139 18.22 -36.53 -13.01
N LEU A 140 18.74 -35.32 -13.21
CA LEU A 140 18.61 -34.63 -14.49
C LEU A 140 19.61 -35.19 -15.51
N ASP A 141 19.11 -35.76 -16.61
CA ASP A 141 19.93 -36.26 -17.72
C ASP A 141 20.72 -35.16 -18.44
N LYS A 142 20.24 -33.92 -18.36
CA LYS A 142 20.90 -32.73 -18.90
C LYS A 142 21.22 -31.78 -17.76
N PRO A 143 22.49 -31.40 -17.54
CA PRO A 143 22.83 -30.42 -16.53
C PRO A 143 22.15 -29.08 -16.83
N LEU A 144 21.78 -28.39 -15.76
CA LEU A 144 21.27 -27.03 -15.82
C LEU A 144 22.36 -26.10 -16.40
N PRO A 145 22.09 -25.31 -17.45
CA PRO A 145 23.09 -24.41 -18.02
C PRO A 145 23.48 -23.30 -17.02
N PRO A 146 24.59 -22.58 -17.21
CA PRO A 146 24.92 -21.43 -16.35
C PRO A 146 23.81 -20.38 -16.33
N GLY A 147 23.50 -19.85 -15.14
CA GLY A 147 22.43 -18.88 -14.91
C GLY A 147 21.44 -19.30 -13.83
N ASP A 148 20.35 -18.54 -13.71
CA ASP A 148 19.29 -18.76 -12.73
C ASP A 148 18.17 -19.65 -13.29
N HIS A 149 17.74 -20.62 -12.50
CA HIS A 149 16.68 -21.58 -12.82
C HIS A 149 15.61 -21.62 -11.75
N GLN A 150 14.36 -21.81 -12.17
CA GLN A 150 13.19 -21.84 -11.30
C GLN A 150 12.50 -23.19 -11.43
N ILE A 151 12.82 -24.10 -10.52
CA ILE A 151 12.34 -25.48 -10.52
C ILE A 151 10.98 -25.55 -9.82
N VAL A 152 9.98 -26.08 -10.53
CA VAL A 152 8.62 -26.33 -10.03
C VAL A 152 8.21 -27.77 -10.37
N LEU A 153 7.63 -28.47 -9.40
CA LEU A 153 7.11 -29.83 -9.57
C LEU A 153 5.63 -29.83 -9.96
N LYS A 154 5.23 -30.72 -10.87
CA LYS A 154 3.83 -30.94 -11.26
C LYS A 154 3.52 -32.43 -11.27
N ALA A 155 2.69 -32.90 -10.36
CA ALA A 155 2.25 -34.29 -10.29
C ALA A 155 0.92 -34.46 -11.06
N THR A 156 0.82 -35.48 -11.91
CA THR A 156 -0.42 -35.85 -12.61
C THR A 156 -0.92 -37.19 -12.08
N GLY A 157 -2.04 -37.17 -11.37
CA GLY A 157 -2.67 -38.36 -10.80
C GLY A 157 -3.27 -39.29 -11.86
N LYS A 158 -3.57 -40.54 -11.46
CA LYS A 158 -4.25 -41.53 -12.33
C LYS A 158 -5.67 -41.12 -12.75
N ASP A 159 -6.28 -40.15 -12.05
CA ASP A 159 -7.55 -39.52 -12.40
C ASP A 159 -7.40 -38.34 -13.39
N GLY A 160 -6.18 -38.07 -13.86
CA GLY A 160 -5.86 -36.98 -14.77
C GLY A 160 -5.77 -35.60 -14.11
N LYS A 161 -5.91 -35.49 -12.78
CA LYS A 161 -5.75 -34.20 -12.08
C LYS A 161 -4.28 -33.84 -11.96
N VAL A 162 -3.98 -32.58 -12.22
CA VAL A 162 -2.63 -32.01 -12.11
C VAL A 162 -2.52 -31.19 -10.83
N PHE A 163 -1.64 -31.60 -9.94
CA PHE A 163 -1.27 -30.90 -8.72
C PHE A 163 0.09 -30.23 -8.93
N THR A 164 0.12 -28.90 -8.90
CA THR A 164 1.36 -28.12 -8.98
C THR A 164 1.87 -27.83 -7.57
N SER A 165 3.18 -27.91 -7.37
CA SER A 165 3.79 -27.59 -6.08
C SER A 165 3.53 -26.13 -5.70
N GLU A 166 3.19 -25.92 -4.43
CA GLU A 166 3.26 -24.59 -3.80
C GLU A 166 4.71 -24.15 -3.55
N GLU A 167 5.66 -25.06 -3.65
CA GLU A 167 7.08 -24.81 -3.41
C GLU A 167 7.79 -24.53 -4.73
N VAL A 168 8.63 -23.50 -4.72
CA VAL A 168 9.45 -23.10 -5.86
C VAL A 168 10.90 -23.09 -5.44
N ALA A 169 11.72 -23.89 -6.11
CA ALA A 169 13.13 -23.98 -5.84
C ALA A 169 13.95 -23.18 -6.87
N THR A 170 14.62 -22.13 -6.40
CA THR A 170 15.48 -21.30 -7.25
C THR A 170 16.93 -21.76 -7.10
N VAL A 171 17.58 -22.01 -8.23
CA VAL A 171 18.96 -22.49 -8.33
C VAL A 171 19.76 -21.52 -9.18
N SER A 172 20.92 -21.07 -8.70
CA SER A 172 21.86 -20.29 -9.50
C SER A 172 23.11 -21.13 -9.78
N VAL A 173 23.34 -21.47 -11.06
CA VAL A 173 24.51 -22.23 -11.52
C VAL A 173 25.55 -21.23 -12.04
N PRO A 174 26.76 -21.15 -11.45
CA PRO A 174 27.77 -20.19 -11.85
C PRO A 174 28.34 -20.52 -13.25
N ALA A 175 28.78 -19.48 -13.98
CA ALA A 175 29.48 -19.65 -15.25
C ALA A 175 30.89 -20.23 -15.09
N ASP A 176 31.51 -20.00 -13.92
CA ASP A 176 32.85 -20.47 -13.57
C ASP A 176 32.77 -21.56 -12.49
N LYS A 177 33.60 -22.62 -12.62
CA LYS A 177 33.65 -23.75 -11.68
C LYS A 177 34.06 -23.39 -10.23
N ASN A 178 34.44 -22.13 -9.99
CA ASN A 178 34.80 -21.60 -8.67
C ASN A 178 33.67 -20.76 -8.02
N GLY A 179 32.53 -20.56 -8.70
CA GLY A 179 31.39 -19.86 -8.13
C GLY A 179 30.70 -20.67 -7.03
N LYS A 180 30.17 -19.99 -6.01
CA LYS A 180 29.39 -20.66 -4.96
C LYS A 180 27.98 -20.92 -5.45
N LEU A 181 27.60 -22.19 -5.49
CA LEU A 181 26.23 -22.63 -5.73
C LEU A 181 25.27 -22.05 -4.68
N LEU A 182 24.09 -21.64 -5.14
CA LEU A 182 22.98 -21.20 -4.30
C LEU A 182 21.71 -21.90 -4.76
N ALA A 183 21.13 -22.74 -3.89
CA ALA A 183 19.82 -23.35 -4.05
C ALA A 183 18.93 -22.94 -2.87
N MET A 184 17.72 -22.46 -3.16
CA MET A 184 16.77 -22.01 -2.13
C MET A 184 15.36 -22.49 -2.49
N VAL A 185 14.72 -23.23 -1.59
CA VAL A 185 13.31 -23.63 -1.72
C VAL A 185 12.45 -22.60 -0.96
N THR A 186 11.43 -22.09 -1.64
CA THR A 186 10.50 -21.08 -1.10
C THR A 186 9.08 -21.62 -1.13
N LYS A 187 8.32 -21.39 -0.04
CA LYS A 187 6.90 -21.73 0.07
C LYS A 187 6.11 -20.50 0.53
N PRO A 188 5.00 -20.12 -0.13
CA PRO A 188 4.14 -19.03 0.32
C PRO A 188 3.71 -19.21 1.79
N GLY A 189 3.95 -18.19 2.62
CA GLY A 189 3.53 -18.18 4.03
C GLY A 189 4.39 -18.98 5.02
N LYS A 190 5.62 -19.39 4.67
CA LYS A 190 6.58 -20.03 5.58
C LYS A 190 7.98 -19.42 5.45
N ALA A 191 8.80 -19.53 6.49
CA ALA A 191 10.20 -19.08 6.47
C ALA A 191 11.06 -19.97 5.55
N SER A 192 11.89 -19.35 4.71
CA SER A 192 12.76 -20.01 3.74
C SER A 192 13.76 -20.96 4.40
N ARG A 193 14.02 -22.11 3.76
CA ARG A 193 15.06 -23.07 4.18
C ARG A 193 16.20 -23.10 3.17
N LEU A 194 17.42 -22.86 3.66
CA LEU A 194 18.67 -23.15 2.95
C LEU A 194 18.95 -24.65 3.06
N ILE A 195 19.32 -25.29 1.95
CA ILE A 195 19.71 -26.69 1.90
C ILE A 195 21.03 -26.80 1.10
N ALA A 196 21.94 -27.63 1.61
CA ALA A 196 23.30 -27.94 1.10
C ALA A 196 24.42 -26.90 1.34
N VAL A 197 25.23 -27.18 2.36
CA VAL A 197 26.69 -26.97 2.39
C VAL A 197 27.31 -28.38 2.53
N PRO A 198 28.48 -28.70 1.96
CA PRO A 198 29.12 -29.99 2.20
C PRO A 198 29.57 -30.11 3.66
N GLU A 199 29.05 -31.10 4.40
CA GLU A 199 29.71 -31.60 5.61
C GLU A 199 30.53 -32.85 5.26
N GLU A 200 31.83 -32.78 5.52
CA GLU A 200 32.71 -33.94 5.60
C GLU A 200 32.90 -34.33 7.08
N ALA A 201 33.16 -35.61 7.34
CA ALA A 201 32.81 -36.21 8.62
C ALA A 201 33.77 -35.93 9.79
N GLY A 202 33.19 -35.48 10.91
CA GLY A 202 33.45 -36.05 12.24
C GLY A 202 34.62 -35.53 13.09
N LYS A 203 34.29 -34.98 14.28
CA LYS A 203 34.68 -35.59 15.57
C LYS A 203 33.90 -34.98 16.74
N ALA A 204 33.41 -35.80 17.66
CA ALA A 204 32.76 -35.35 18.89
C ALA A 204 33.76 -35.23 20.06
N ALA A 205 33.61 -34.19 20.90
CA ALA A 205 34.04 -34.19 22.31
C ALA A 205 33.40 -33.04 23.14
N ALA A 206 32.51 -33.44 24.05
CA ALA A 206 32.16 -32.87 25.36
C ALA A 206 32.43 -31.39 25.74
N ALA A 207 31.40 -30.76 26.32
CA ALA A 207 31.53 -29.66 27.28
C ALA A 207 32.12 -30.13 28.64
N PRO A 208 32.44 -29.22 29.57
CA PRO A 208 31.42 -28.89 30.58
C PRO A 208 31.34 -27.40 30.97
N ALA A 209 30.25 -27.05 31.64
CA ALA A 209 29.98 -25.72 32.19
C ALA A 209 30.72 -25.46 33.51
N ALA A 210 30.94 -24.18 33.83
CA ALA A 210 31.22 -23.73 35.21
C ALA A 210 30.60 -22.34 35.48
N THR A 211 30.16 -22.16 36.72
CA THR A 211 29.38 -21.03 37.22
C THR A 211 30.18 -19.74 37.50
N GLN A 212 29.42 -18.64 37.51
CA GLN A 212 29.76 -17.33 38.08
C GLN A 212 30.28 -17.42 39.54
N PRO A 213 31.15 -16.51 39.97
CA PRO A 213 30.76 -15.63 41.08
C PRO A 213 31.14 -14.14 40.87
N ALA A 214 30.50 -13.25 41.61
CA ALA A 214 30.75 -11.81 41.62
C ALA A 214 31.41 -11.35 42.93
N ALA A 215 32.24 -10.30 42.86
CA ALA A 215 32.38 -9.20 43.86
C ALA A 215 33.66 -8.37 43.60
N GLY A 216 33.59 -7.06 43.83
CA GLY A 216 34.77 -6.17 43.85
C GLY A 216 34.46 -4.72 43.45
N VAL A 217 34.18 -3.87 44.43
CA VAL A 217 33.94 -2.41 44.26
C VAL A 217 34.66 -1.64 45.35
N GLU A 218 35.57 -0.72 44.97
CA GLU A 218 36.04 0.45 45.75
C GLU A 218 36.29 1.58 44.72
N VAL A 219 35.64 2.75 44.70
CA VAL A 219 35.42 3.86 45.68
C VAL A 219 36.44 5.01 45.53
N SER A 220 35.94 6.13 45.00
CA SER A 220 36.31 7.54 45.34
C SER A 220 35.32 8.48 44.63
N ALA A 221 34.33 9.08 45.28
CA ALA A 221 34.38 10.14 46.30
C ALA A 221 34.47 11.56 45.69
N ALA A 222 33.40 12.35 45.90
CA ALA A 222 33.29 13.77 45.55
C ALA A 222 33.64 14.67 46.75
N PRO A 223 33.74 16.00 46.53
CA PRO A 223 33.22 16.96 47.50
C PRO A 223 32.16 17.92 46.91
N ALA A 224 31.46 18.61 47.80
CA ALA A 224 30.19 19.28 47.54
C ALA A 224 30.29 20.80 47.27
N ALA A 225 29.13 21.39 46.95
CA ALA A 225 28.90 22.83 46.73
C ALA A 225 28.96 23.68 48.03
N PRO A 226 28.73 25.00 47.90
CA PRO A 226 27.71 25.62 48.75
C PRO A 226 26.63 26.39 47.97
N GLN A 227 25.40 26.37 48.50
CA GLN A 227 24.27 27.25 48.16
C GLN A 227 24.45 28.61 48.89
N SER A 228 23.89 29.75 48.49
CA SER A 228 22.47 30.18 48.44
C SER A 228 22.42 31.58 47.77
N THR A 229 21.37 32.41 47.66
CA THR A 229 19.97 32.59 48.17
C THR A 229 19.18 33.35 47.07
N ASP A 230 17.87 33.63 47.07
CA ASP A 230 16.62 33.07 47.66
C ASP A 230 15.43 33.91 47.09
N VAL A 231 14.20 33.70 47.56
CA VAL A 231 12.92 34.45 47.38
C VAL A 231 12.20 34.39 46.02
N ALA A 232 10.86 34.29 45.95
CA ALA A 232 9.86 33.66 46.85
C ALA A 232 8.49 33.52 46.14
N SER A 233 7.70 32.54 46.59
CA SER A 233 6.21 32.50 46.54
C SER A 233 5.48 32.25 45.21
N ALA A 234 4.83 31.08 45.16
CA ALA A 234 3.68 30.78 44.30
C ALA A 234 2.37 31.39 44.88
N PRO A 235 1.20 31.18 44.23
CA PRO A 235 0.45 29.97 44.58
C PRO A 235 -0.04 29.16 43.37
N ALA A 236 -0.19 27.85 43.58
CA ALA A 236 -0.76 26.93 42.60
C ALA A 236 -2.29 26.99 42.59
N SER A 237 -2.89 26.85 41.41
CA SER A 237 -4.28 26.37 41.23
C SER A 237 -4.47 25.86 39.80
N GLY A 238 -5.07 24.67 39.66
CA GLY A 238 -5.63 24.20 38.39
C GLY A 238 -4.64 23.55 37.42
N THR A 239 -4.15 22.34 37.73
CA THR A 239 -3.58 21.44 36.72
C THR A 239 -4.67 20.94 35.77
N THR A 240 -5.02 21.75 34.78
CA THR A 240 -5.53 21.26 33.49
C THR A 240 -4.41 21.48 32.49
N ALA A 241 -3.72 20.38 32.14
CA ALA A 241 -2.86 20.36 30.96
C ALA A 241 -3.68 20.91 29.77
N PRO A 242 -3.17 21.86 28.97
CA PRO A 242 -3.83 22.27 27.74
C PRO A 242 -4.10 21.01 26.93
N ALA A 243 -5.38 20.71 26.71
CA ALA A 243 -5.77 19.52 25.99
C ALA A 243 -5.05 19.51 24.64
N ALA A 244 -4.49 18.35 24.28
CA ALA A 244 -3.80 18.18 23.02
C ALA A 244 -4.62 18.78 21.86
N ALA A 245 -3.94 19.44 20.92
CA ALA A 245 -4.55 19.87 19.68
C ALA A 245 -5.39 18.71 19.11
N PRO A 246 -6.61 18.97 18.60
CA PRO A 246 -7.50 17.91 18.17
C PRO A 246 -6.78 17.03 17.15
N ALA A 247 -6.60 15.75 17.50
CA ALA A 247 -5.86 14.78 16.70
C ALA A 247 -6.61 14.51 15.38
N MET A 248 -6.37 15.38 14.39
CA MET A 248 -6.97 15.22 13.07
C MET A 248 -6.35 14.01 12.37
N SER A 249 -7.22 13.14 11.86
CA SER A 249 -6.92 12.05 10.91
C SER A 249 -6.16 10.80 11.41
N SER A 250 -6.54 10.19 12.54
CA SER A 250 -6.10 8.81 12.88
C SER A 250 -7.08 7.69 12.48
N GLU A 251 -8.26 8.01 11.96
CA GLU A 251 -9.29 7.00 11.65
C GLU A 251 -9.18 6.43 10.21
N LEU A 252 -8.85 7.25 9.22
CA LEU A 252 -8.56 6.84 7.84
C LEU A 252 -7.79 7.96 7.11
N GLN A 253 -6.78 7.62 6.32
CA GLN A 253 -6.07 8.49 5.37
C GLN A 253 -5.71 7.70 4.10
N ILE A 254 -5.56 8.38 2.96
CA ILE A 254 -5.00 7.80 1.72
C ILE A 254 -3.57 8.31 1.56
N THR A 255 -2.58 7.43 1.54
CA THR A 255 -1.15 7.80 1.52
C THR A 255 -0.53 7.72 0.13
N ALA A 256 -1.05 6.88 -0.77
CA ALA A 256 -0.63 6.88 -2.17
C ALA A 256 -1.69 6.26 -3.10
N VAL A 257 -1.62 6.64 -4.37
CA VAL A 257 -2.34 6.00 -5.48
C VAL A 257 -1.34 5.73 -6.59
N GLU A 258 -1.24 4.46 -6.98
CA GLU A 258 -0.40 4.00 -8.07
C GLU A 258 -1.27 3.33 -9.14
N ILE A 259 -1.02 3.63 -10.41
CA ILE A 259 -1.73 3.08 -11.56
C ILE A 259 -0.72 2.41 -12.48
N GLU A 260 -1.00 1.17 -12.88
CA GLU A 260 -0.18 0.35 -13.77
C GLU A 260 -1.09 -0.23 -14.87
N GLY A 261 -1.13 0.43 -16.02
CA GLY A 261 -2.05 0.13 -17.12
C GLY A 261 -3.51 0.32 -16.72
N SER A 262 -4.21 -0.80 -16.49
CA SER A 262 -5.60 -0.87 -16.00
C SER A 262 -5.72 -1.27 -14.53
N LYS A 263 -4.61 -1.59 -13.86
CA LYS A 263 -4.57 -1.83 -12.41
C LYS A 263 -4.44 -0.53 -11.64
N ILE A 264 -5.11 -0.47 -10.49
CA ILE A 264 -4.99 0.60 -9.51
C ILE A 264 -4.62 0.01 -8.15
N PHE A 265 -3.69 0.67 -7.47
CA PHE A 265 -3.28 0.36 -6.11
C PHE A 265 -3.52 1.59 -5.25
N ILE A 266 -4.36 1.47 -4.22
CA ILE A 266 -4.64 2.56 -3.28
C ILE A 266 -4.07 2.17 -1.92
N ALA A 267 -3.05 2.91 -1.47
CA ALA A 267 -2.44 2.74 -0.17
C ALA A 267 -2.96 3.78 0.83
N GLY A 268 -2.95 3.42 2.10
CA GLY A 268 -3.36 4.33 3.17
C GLY A 268 -3.10 3.75 4.56
N VAL A 269 -3.54 4.51 5.56
CA VAL A 269 -3.50 4.10 6.98
C VAL A 269 -4.89 4.24 7.61
N THR A 270 -5.23 3.31 8.49
CA THR A 270 -6.47 3.28 9.26
C THR A 270 -6.26 2.50 10.56
N LYS A 271 -7.31 2.30 11.35
CA LYS A 271 -7.28 1.45 12.54
C LYS A 271 -6.86 0.02 12.16
N SER A 272 -5.90 -0.53 12.90
CA SER A 272 -5.40 -1.90 12.76
C SER A 272 -6.54 -2.91 12.53
N GLY A 273 -6.37 -3.80 11.53
CA GLY A 273 -7.34 -4.83 11.18
C GLY A 273 -8.66 -4.37 10.53
N ARG A 274 -8.86 -3.06 10.26
CA ARG A 274 -10.09 -2.56 9.60
C ARG A 274 -10.24 -3.12 8.19
N GLN A 275 -11.47 -3.45 7.78
CA GLN A 275 -11.82 -3.58 6.37
C GLN A 275 -11.97 -2.19 5.74
N VAL A 276 -11.48 -2.02 4.52
CA VAL A 276 -11.58 -0.81 3.72
C VAL A 276 -12.04 -1.13 2.29
N ARG A 277 -12.83 -0.25 1.69
CA ARG A 277 -13.30 -0.33 0.31
C ARG A 277 -12.80 0.86 -0.49
N GLY A 278 -12.23 0.60 -1.67
CA GLY A 278 -11.70 1.62 -2.57
C GLY A 278 -12.63 1.86 -3.73
N SER A 279 -12.72 3.09 -4.19
CA SER A 279 -13.47 3.49 -5.39
C SER A 279 -12.75 4.58 -6.16
N ALA A 280 -12.98 4.62 -7.47
CA ALA A 280 -12.52 5.66 -8.37
C ALA A 280 -13.73 6.17 -9.17
N ASP A 281 -13.95 7.48 -9.16
CA ASP A 281 -15.13 8.17 -9.72
C ASP A 281 -16.49 7.57 -9.28
N GLY A 282 -16.51 7.00 -8.06
CA GLY A 282 -17.68 6.34 -7.47
C GLY A 282 -17.84 4.85 -7.82
N SER A 283 -17.11 4.32 -8.81
CA SER A 283 -17.05 2.88 -9.06
C SER A 283 -16.11 2.19 -8.08
N VAL A 284 -16.59 1.15 -7.39
CA VAL A 284 -15.76 0.33 -6.47
C VAL A 284 -14.68 -0.41 -7.27
N VAL A 285 -13.41 -0.22 -6.89
CA VAL A 285 -12.26 -0.84 -7.56
C VAL A 285 -11.77 -2.10 -6.82
N GLY A 286 -11.99 -2.17 -5.50
CA GLY A 286 -11.53 -3.28 -4.67
C GLY A 286 -11.80 -3.09 -3.18
N GLN A 287 -11.41 -4.08 -2.39
CA GLN A 287 -11.45 -4.05 -0.91
C GLN A 287 -10.16 -4.64 -0.33
N ALA A 288 -9.79 -4.21 0.86
CA ALA A 288 -8.63 -4.73 1.59
C ALA A 288 -8.86 -4.70 3.10
N GLN A 289 -8.00 -5.43 3.82
CA GLN A 289 -7.90 -5.33 5.27
C GLN A 289 -6.56 -4.71 5.66
N ALA A 290 -6.61 -3.77 6.60
CA ALA A 290 -5.42 -3.13 7.17
C ALA A 290 -4.61 -4.12 8.02
N GLY A 291 -3.28 -3.98 7.97
CA GLY A 291 -2.33 -4.76 8.76
C GLY A 291 -2.38 -4.46 10.26
N GLY A 292 -1.51 -5.13 11.02
CA GLY A 292 -1.36 -4.92 12.46
C GLY A 292 -0.91 -3.50 12.83
N ASP A 293 -0.11 -2.93 11.94
CA ASP A 293 0.42 -1.57 11.84
C ASP A 293 -0.59 -0.53 11.31
N GLY A 294 -1.74 -0.96 10.80
CA GLY A 294 -2.79 -0.07 10.27
C GLY A 294 -2.62 0.36 8.81
N HIS A 295 -1.51 0.04 8.15
CA HIS A 295 -1.36 0.24 6.71
C HIS A 295 -2.26 -0.71 5.91
N PHE A 296 -2.70 -0.27 4.73
CA PHE A 296 -3.45 -1.10 3.78
C PHE A 296 -3.04 -0.84 2.34
N VAL A 297 -3.29 -1.82 1.46
CA VAL A 297 -3.30 -1.65 0.00
C VAL A 297 -4.53 -2.32 -0.57
N ILE A 298 -5.26 -1.58 -1.39
CA ILE A 298 -6.36 -2.07 -2.21
C ILE A 298 -5.80 -2.30 -3.62
N ASP A 299 -5.66 -3.57 -4.03
CA ASP A 299 -5.42 -3.96 -5.43
C ASP A 299 -6.79 -4.04 -6.13
N GLY A 300 -6.90 -3.41 -7.30
CA GLY A 300 -8.12 -3.40 -8.10
C GLY A 300 -7.83 -3.09 -9.57
N SER A 301 -8.89 -3.02 -10.36
CA SER A 301 -8.84 -2.53 -11.74
C SER A 301 -9.74 -1.31 -11.91
N ALA A 302 -9.23 -0.29 -12.60
CA ALA A 302 -9.95 0.94 -12.86
C ALA A 302 -9.59 1.47 -14.25
N ASN A 303 -10.61 1.70 -15.08
CA ASN A 303 -10.41 2.16 -16.45
C ASN A 303 -10.45 3.69 -16.51
N LEU A 304 -9.48 4.33 -15.86
CA LEU A 304 -9.37 5.79 -15.72
C LEU A 304 -8.74 6.41 -16.97
N THR A 305 -9.34 7.48 -17.48
CA THR A 305 -8.79 8.29 -18.58
C THR A 305 -7.58 9.13 -18.12
N VAL A 306 -6.94 9.85 -19.04
CA VAL A 306 -5.98 10.91 -18.68
C VAL A 306 -6.77 12.15 -18.26
N GLY A 307 -6.43 12.77 -17.12
CA GLY A 307 -7.14 13.92 -16.56
C GLY A 307 -7.48 13.79 -15.07
N ASP A 308 -8.40 14.62 -14.58
CA ASP A 308 -8.79 14.69 -13.18
C ASP A 308 -9.82 13.60 -12.81
N HIS A 309 -9.56 12.91 -11.70
CA HIS A 309 -10.35 11.82 -11.14
C HIS A 309 -10.53 11.97 -9.62
N ARG A 310 -11.54 11.30 -9.05
CA ARG A 310 -11.82 11.25 -7.60
C ARG A 310 -11.55 9.85 -7.08
N ILE A 311 -10.51 9.70 -6.27
CA ILE A 311 -10.25 8.45 -5.55
C ILE A 311 -10.87 8.56 -4.15
N ALA A 312 -11.61 7.54 -3.72
CA ALA A 312 -12.20 7.51 -2.40
C ALA A 312 -12.01 6.16 -1.71
N VAL A 313 -11.70 6.19 -0.42
CA VAL A 313 -11.60 5.00 0.44
C VAL A 313 -12.60 5.10 1.58
N GLU A 314 -13.26 3.99 1.87
CA GLU A 314 -14.31 3.85 2.87
C GLU A 314 -13.89 2.83 3.93
N ALA A 315 -13.72 3.25 5.17
CA ALA A 315 -13.50 2.35 6.31
C ALA A 315 -14.83 1.72 6.73
N LEU A 316 -14.86 0.39 6.72
CA LEU A 316 -16.06 -0.39 7.02
C LEU A 316 -16.10 -0.82 8.49
N GLY A 317 -17.31 -0.89 9.04
CA GLY A 317 -17.59 -1.49 10.33
C GLY A 317 -17.76 -3.01 10.24
N SER A 318 -17.98 -3.65 11.40
CA SER A 318 -18.17 -5.10 11.52
C SER A 318 -19.32 -5.68 10.70
N ASN A 319 -20.27 -4.84 10.27
CA ASN A 319 -21.49 -5.23 9.57
C ASN A 319 -21.46 -4.75 8.11
N GLY A 320 -20.31 -4.30 7.60
CA GLY A 320 -20.14 -3.74 6.25
C GLY A 320 -20.62 -2.30 6.08
N GLN A 321 -21.07 -1.64 7.14
CA GLN A 321 -21.49 -0.23 7.10
C GLN A 321 -20.30 0.72 6.94
N VAL A 322 -20.44 1.79 6.16
CA VAL A 322 -19.37 2.78 5.99
C VAL A 322 -19.32 3.69 7.23
N LEU A 323 -18.21 3.66 7.96
CA LEU A 323 -18.00 4.50 9.15
C LEU A 323 -17.43 5.86 8.74
N VAL A 324 -16.41 5.82 7.88
CA VAL A 324 -15.66 6.98 7.42
C VAL A 324 -15.36 6.81 5.93
N ARG A 325 -15.54 7.89 5.16
CA ARG A 325 -15.11 8.00 3.76
C ARG A 325 -14.09 9.12 3.64
N VAL A 326 -12.97 8.86 2.97
CA VAL A 326 -11.97 9.86 2.60
C VAL A 326 -11.94 9.97 1.09
N GLU A 327 -12.08 11.18 0.55
CA GLU A 327 -11.95 11.45 -0.89
C GLU A 327 -10.71 12.31 -1.16
N VAL A 328 -9.97 11.97 -2.22
CA VAL A 328 -8.79 12.71 -2.69
C VAL A 328 -8.91 12.98 -4.20
N PRO A 329 -8.76 14.24 -4.65
CA PRO A 329 -8.57 14.54 -6.06
C PRO A 329 -7.23 13.98 -6.56
N PHE A 330 -7.25 13.33 -7.73
CA PHE A 330 -6.07 12.71 -8.34
C PHE A 330 -6.06 13.00 -9.83
N ASN A 331 -4.97 13.56 -10.34
CA ASN A 331 -4.81 13.81 -11.78
C ASN A 331 -3.94 12.71 -12.40
N ARG A 332 -4.50 11.93 -13.32
CA ARG A 332 -3.77 10.92 -14.10
C ARG A 332 -3.08 11.60 -15.29
N PRO A 333 -1.73 11.70 -15.32
CA PRO A 333 -0.99 12.16 -16.49
C PRO A 333 -1.02 11.10 -17.61
N ALA A 334 -0.55 11.46 -18.80
CA ALA A 334 -0.33 10.51 -19.87
C ALA A 334 0.85 9.57 -19.54
N GLY A 335 0.58 8.26 -19.49
CA GLY A 335 1.59 7.22 -19.25
C GLY A 335 0.98 5.91 -18.73
N ASP A 336 1.71 4.80 -18.91
CA ASP A 336 1.30 3.47 -18.45
C ASP A 336 1.53 3.24 -16.94
N GLN A 337 2.45 3.97 -16.32
CA GLN A 337 2.75 3.89 -14.89
C GLN A 337 2.77 5.28 -14.26
N VAL A 338 2.03 5.44 -13.16
CA VAL A 338 1.91 6.70 -12.41
C VAL A 338 1.85 6.38 -10.92
N ALA A 339 2.76 6.94 -10.12
CA ALA A 339 2.67 6.92 -8.66
C ALA A 339 2.52 8.36 -8.13
N ALA A 340 1.40 8.66 -7.48
CA ALA A 340 1.24 9.85 -6.67
C ALA A 340 1.23 9.46 -5.19
N VAL A 341 2.02 10.17 -4.39
CA VAL A 341 2.10 9.96 -2.94
C VAL A 341 1.58 11.20 -2.24
N ALA A 342 1.02 11.00 -1.05
CA ALA A 342 0.88 12.06 -0.07
C ALA A 342 2.30 12.40 0.40
N SER A 343 2.98 13.28 -0.33
CA SER A 343 4.18 13.93 0.19
C SER A 343 3.83 14.50 1.56
N PRO A 344 4.69 14.36 2.60
CA PRO A 344 4.57 15.23 3.76
C PRO A 344 4.58 16.65 3.20
N ALA A 345 3.47 17.37 3.38
CA ALA A 345 3.26 18.67 2.73
C ALA A 345 4.51 19.52 2.98
N PRO A 346 5.14 20.09 1.92
CA PRO A 346 6.47 20.69 2.04
C PRO A 346 6.44 21.68 3.19
N THR A 347 7.12 21.32 4.28
CA THR A 347 7.05 22.07 5.52
C THR A 347 7.60 23.44 5.22
N SER A 348 6.71 24.44 5.17
CA SER A 348 7.14 25.78 4.82
C SER A 348 8.18 26.20 5.86
N PRO A 349 9.21 26.99 5.49
CA PRO A 349 10.26 27.34 6.44
C PRO A 349 9.71 28.07 7.68
N VAL A 350 8.49 28.61 7.59
CA VAL A 350 7.67 29.13 8.70
C VAL A 350 7.12 28.03 9.62
N THR A 351 6.57 26.94 9.06
CA THR A 351 6.02 25.80 9.82
C THR A 351 7.10 25.10 10.63
N VAL A 352 8.33 25.02 10.09
CA VAL A 352 9.52 24.49 10.81
C VAL A 352 9.96 25.45 11.92
N ALA A 353 9.81 26.76 11.73
CA ALA A 353 10.25 27.77 12.70
C ALA A 353 9.32 27.91 13.91
N ASP A 354 8.01 27.70 13.77
CA ASP A 354 7.03 27.93 14.85
C ASP A 354 5.89 26.88 14.91
N GLY A 355 6.20 25.61 14.58
CA GLY A 355 5.30 24.47 14.79
C GLY A 355 3.91 24.56 14.12
N GLY A 356 3.76 25.42 13.11
CA GLY A 356 2.48 25.67 12.42
C GLY A 356 1.52 26.64 13.12
N ALA A 357 1.94 27.41 14.13
CA ALA A 357 1.08 28.45 14.73
C ALA A 357 0.65 29.52 13.71
N PHE A 358 1.56 29.92 12.81
CA PHE A 358 1.25 30.81 11.68
C PHE A 358 0.19 30.25 10.73
N ASP A 359 0.27 28.96 10.41
CA ASP A 359 -0.71 28.27 9.56
C ASP A 359 -2.09 28.19 10.21
N ASN A 360 -2.13 28.01 11.54
CA ASN A 360 -3.38 28.10 12.31
C ASN A 360 -4.02 29.50 12.21
N LEU A 361 -3.24 30.58 12.27
CA LEU A 361 -3.74 31.95 12.08
C LEU A 361 -4.29 32.18 10.66
N ARG A 362 -3.60 31.69 9.62
CA ARG A 362 -4.12 31.71 8.24
C ARG A 362 -5.45 30.95 8.13
N GLY A 363 -5.55 29.78 8.76
CA GLY A 363 -6.79 29.00 8.84
C GLY A 363 -7.93 29.74 9.57
N GLN A 364 -7.63 30.48 10.64
CA GLN A 364 -8.63 31.28 11.37
C GLN A 364 -9.16 32.45 10.54
N VAL A 365 -8.29 33.21 9.86
CA VAL A 365 -8.68 34.27 8.91
C VAL A 365 -9.66 33.73 7.88
N ALA A 366 -9.30 32.61 7.28
CA ALA A 366 -10.05 32.02 6.19
C ALA A 366 -11.40 31.44 6.65
N LYS A 367 -11.45 30.82 7.83
CA LYS A 367 -12.69 30.37 8.47
C LYS A 367 -13.61 31.53 8.83
N ALA A 368 -13.09 32.62 9.39
CA ALA A 368 -13.86 33.81 9.73
C ALA A 368 -14.46 34.47 8.48
N PHE A 369 -13.66 34.62 7.42
CA PHE A 369 -14.13 35.15 6.15
C PHE A 369 -15.17 34.24 5.46
N SER A 370 -15.01 32.91 5.55
CA SER A 370 -16.00 31.94 5.05
C SER A 370 -17.36 32.10 5.73
N LEU A 371 -17.39 32.37 7.04
CA LEU A 371 -18.63 32.68 7.76
C LEU A 371 -19.24 34.00 7.28
N LEU A 372 -18.43 35.04 7.05
CA LEU A 372 -18.90 36.33 6.51
C LEU A 372 -19.50 36.16 5.10
N LYS A 373 -18.83 35.40 4.21
CA LYS A 373 -19.34 35.09 2.86
C LYS A 373 -20.64 34.27 2.91
N GLY A 374 -20.69 33.22 3.74
CA GLY A 374 -21.84 32.32 3.85
C GLY A 374 -23.14 32.98 4.34
N LEU A 375 -23.05 34.15 4.98
CA LEU A 375 -24.21 34.97 5.33
C LEU A 375 -24.95 35.56 4.11
N TYR A 376 -24.28 35.64 2.95
CA TYR A 376 -24.80 36.20 1.69
C TYR A 376 -25.09 35.15 0.61
N ASP A 377 -24.75 33.88 0.86
CA ASP A 377 -24.96 32.79 -0.10
C ASP A 377 -26.44 32.65 -0.51
N ALA A 378 -26.64 32.28 -1.78
CA ALA A 378 -27.97 32.12 -2.41
C ALA A 378 -28.87 33.38 -2.34
N GLY A 379 -28.27 34.58 -2.32
CA GLY A 379 -29.01 35.86 -2.36
C GLY A 379 -29.67 36.24 -1.04
N LYS A 380 -29.24 35.64 0.08
CA LYS A 380 -29.72 36.00 1.42
C LYS A 380 -29.21 37.38 1.82
N VAL A 381 -30.07 38.15 2.50
CA VAL A 381 -29.70 39.40 3.16
C VAL A 381 -29.57 39.10 4.66
N PRO A 382 -28.35 39.08 5.23
CA PRO A 382 -28.16 38.77 6.65
C PRO A 382 -28.62 39.92 7.55
N THR A 383 -28.84 39.61 8.83
CA THR A 383 -29.14 40.64 9.84
C THR A 383 -27.92 41.54 10.06
N LEU A 384 -28.15 42.81 10.40
CA LEU A 384 -27.06 43.74 10.72
C LEU A 384 -26.16 43.22 11.84
N GLU A 385 -26.73 42.53 12.83
CA GLU A 385 -26.02 41.90 13.94
C GLU A 385 -25.11 40.75 13.47
N SER A 386 -25.62 39.80 12.68
CA SER A 386 -24.82 38.67 12.18
C SER A 386 -23.71 39.12 11.23
N MET A 387 -24.00 40.09 10.35
CA MET A 387 -22.99 40.71 9.49
C MET A 387 -21.91 41.41 10.33
N THR A 388 -22.29 42.20 11.34
CA THR A 388 -21.34 42.92 12.20
C THR A 388 -20.47 41.95 12.99
N ALA A 389 -21.05 40.86 13.51
CA ALA A 389 -20.32 39.82 14.22
C ALA A 389 -19.30 39.11 13.30
N ALA A 390 -19.70 38.70 12.10
CA ALA A 390 -18.81 38.03 11.14
C ALA A 390 -17.71 38.96 10.59
N ARG A 391 -18.03 40.24 10.36
CA ARG A 391 -17.05 41.28 10.00
C ARG A 391 -16.03 41.49 11.11
N SER A 392 -16.48 41.59 12.36
CA SER A 392 -15.61 41.72 13.54
C SER A 392 -14.69 40.50 13.73
N ALA A 393 -15.24 39.29 13.62
CA ALA A 393 -14.45 38.05 13.68
C ALA A 393 -13.37 38.00 12.59
N THR A 394 -13.70 38.47 11.38
CA THR A 394 -12.74 38.53 10.25
C THR A 394 -11.66 39.59 10.49
N SER A 395 -12.00 40.79 10.98
CA SER A 395 -11.00 41.82 11.29
C SER A 395 -10.06 41.41 12.44
N ILE A 396 -10.59 40.73 13.47
CA ILE A 396 -9.78 40.21 14.58
C ILE A 396 -8.80 39.15 14.08
N ALA A 397 -9.25 38.18 13.28
CA ALA A 397 -8.37 37.16 12.74
C ALA A 397 -7.26 37.75 11.84
N LEU A 398 -7.60 38.75 11.01
CA LEU A 398 -6.63 39.47 10.18
C LEU A 398 -5.63 40.27 11.01
N GLN A 399 -6.08 40.88 12.11
CA GLN A 399 -5.21 41.56 13.07
C GLN A 399 -4.20 40.57 13.67
N SER A 400 -4.66 39.42 14.19
CA SER A 400 -3.77 38.41 14.77
C SER A 400 -2.73 37.88 13.76
N LEU A 401 -3.10 37.72 12.49
CA LEU A 401 -2.18 37.32 11.43
C LEU A 401 -1.18 38.44 11.04
N GLY A 402 -1.61 39.71 11.03
CA GLY A 402 -0.74 40.87 10.72
C GLY A 402 0.22 41.26 11.84
N GLU A 403 -0.15 40.99 13.10
CA GLU A 403 0.66 41.27 14.29
C GLU A 403 1.62 40.14 14.67
N TYR A 404 1.44 38.94 14.10
CA TYR A 404 2.27 37.77 14.37
C TYR A 404 3.76 37.99 14.06
N ARG A 405 4.63 37.38 14.87
CA ARG A 405 6.10 37.46 14.77
C ARG A 405 6.69 36.07 15.00
N LEU A 406 7.68 35.69 14.17
CA LEU A 406 8.39 34.42 14.35
C LEU A 406 9.30 34.47 15.60
N PRO A 407 9.62 33.31 16.20
CA PRO A 407 10.66 33.22 17.22
C PRO A 407 12.05 33.60 16.69
N ALA A 408 12.93 34.00 17.61
CA ALA A 408 14.31 34.34 17.29
C ALA A 408 15.06 33.13 16.71
N GLY A 409 15.81 33.36 15.62
CA GLY A 409 16.53 32.30 14.88
C GLY A 409 15.79 31.73 13.67
N ALA A 410 14.57 32.22 13.35
CA ALA A 410 13.89 31.86 12.12
C ALA A 410 14.69 32.25 10.86
N SER A 411 14.57 31.47 9.80
CA SER A 411 15.28 31.72 8.53
C SER A 411 14.80 33.00 7.83
N ILE A 412 15.67 33.58 6.98
CA ILE A 412 15.35 34.77 6.18
C ILE A 412 14.09 34.52 5.34
N ASN A 413 14.02 33.38 4.66
CA ASN A 413 12.88 32.98 3.83
C ASN A 413 11.57 32.86 4.64
N ALA A 414 11.64 32.40 5.90
CA ALA A 414 10.47 32.36 6.79
C ALA A 414 10.03 33.77 7.22
N THR A 415 10.99 34.63 7.53
CA THR A 415 10.75 36.03 7.92
C THR A 415 10.12 36.83 6.77
N GLU A 416 10.62 36.64 5.55
CA GLU A 416 10.08 37.27 4.34
C GLU A 416 8.66 36.79 4.03
N ALA A 417 8.41 35.47 4.07
CA ALA A 417 7.09 34.90 3.83
C ALA A 417 6.04 35.42 4.82
N VAL A 418 6.35 35.49 6.12
CA VAL A 418 5.44 36.07 7.13
C VAL A 418 5.29 37.59 6.92
N GLY A 419 6.35 38.30 6.54
CA GLY A 419 6.29 39.74 6.26
C GLY A 419 5.32 40.07 5.11
N VAL A 420 5.39 39.32 4.00
CA VAL A 420 4.46 39.45 2.86
C VAL A 420 3.03 39.12 3.28
N THR A 421 2.80 38.00 3.97
CA THR A 421 1.47 37.64 4.46
C THR A 421 0.90 38.66 5.44
N ALA A 422 1.72 39.20 6.35
CA ALA A 422 1.30 40.24 7.29
C ALA A 422 0.93 41.54 6.56
N ALA A 423 1.63 41.89 5.47
CA ALA A 423 1.26 43.03 4.63
C ALA A 423 -0.10 42.79 3.94
N HIS A 424 -0.34 41.60 3.38
CA HIS A 424 -1.64 41.25 2.79
C HIS A 424 -2.76 41.24 3.83
N ALA A 425 -2.54 40.68 5.02
CA ALA A 425 -3.51 40.67 6.11
C ALA A 425 -3.90 42.08 6.57
N ASN A 426 -2.92 43.00 6.71
CA ASN A 426 -3.18 44.39 7.05
C ASN A 426 -3.90 45.15 5.92
N ALA A 427 -3.59 44.87 4.65
CA ALA A 427 -4.30 45.45 3.50
C ALA A 427 -5.76 44.98 3.44
N ALA A 428 -6.00 43.67 3.58
CA ALA A 428 -7.34 43.08 3.64
C ALA A 428 -8.15 43.61 4.83
N ARG A 429 -7.52 43.75 6.01
CA ARG A 429 -8.11 44.34 7.21
C ARG A 429 -8.53 45.79 6.97
N LYS A 430 -7.64 46.61 6.40
CA LYS A 430 -7.95 48.01 6.10
C LYS A 430 -9.14 48.14 5.16
N VAL A 431 -9.18 47.38 4.07
CA VAL A 431 -10.34 47.35 3.15
C VAL A 431 -11.61 46.96 3.91
N LEU A 432 -11.55 45.94 4.77
CA LEU A 432 -12.68 45.51 5.59
C LEU A 432 -13.11 46.55 6.64
N GLU A 433 -12.22 47.40 7.14
CA GLU A 433 -12.50 48.47 8.11
C GLU A 433 -13.06 49.73 7.43
N ASP A 434 -12.51 50.14 6.27
CA ASP A 434 -12.93 51.31 5.48
C ASP A 434 -14.34 51.14 4.86
N LEU A 435 -14.86 49.90 4.81
CA LEU A 435 -16.17 49.57 4.27
C LEU A 435 -17.35 50.21 5.05
N PRO A 436 -18.42 50.69 4.38
CA PRO A 436 -19.65 51.11 5.05
C PRO A 436 -20.24 50.04 5.98
N ARG A 437 -20.99 50.44 7.01
CA ARG A 437 -21.59 49.54 8.01
C ARG A 437 -22.99 49.03 7.63
N ASP A 438 -23.35 49.06 6.36
CA ASP A 438 -24.60 48.50 5.85
C ASP A 438 -24.38 47.14 5.18
N VAL A 439 -25.46 46.35 5.12
CA VAL A 439 -25.42 44.96 4.65
C VAL A 439 -25.15 44.89 3.13
N ALA A 440 -25.63 45.85 2.35
CA ALA A 440 -25.52 45.84 0.89
C ALA A 440 -24.08 46.16 0.42
N ALA A 441 -23.43 47.16 1.02
CA ALA A 441 -22.04 47.51 0.72
C ALA A 441 -21.07 46.38 1.09
N VAL A 442 -21.30 45.70 2.22
CA VAL A 442 -20.49 44.53 2.61
C VAL A 442 -20.67 43.38 1.61
N GLY A 443 -21.90 43.09 1.18
CA GLY A 443 -22.18 42.10 0.14
C GLY A 443 -21.51 42.41 -1.20
N ALA A 444 -21.58 43.67 -1.65
CA ALA A 444 -20.96 44.12 -2.90
C ALA A 444 -19.42 44.06 -2.90
N ALA A 445 -18.78 44.10 -1.73
CA ALA A 445 -17.33 44.02 -1.60
C ALA A 445 -16.78 42.59 -1.46
N LEU A 446 -17.64 41.57 -1.30
CA LEU A 446 -17.21 40.20 -1.02
C LEU A 446 -16.26 39.64 -2.08
N ASP A 447 -16.45 39.95 -3.36
CA ASP A 447 -15.56 39.46 -4.44
C ASP A 447 -14.15 40.06 -4.36
N ASN A 448 -14.04 41.33 -3.95
CA ASN A 448 -12.75 41.98 -3.74
C ASN A 448 -12.05 41.45 -2.48
N LEU A 449 -12.80 41.34 -1.38
CA LEU A 449 -12.32 40.72 -0.14
C LEU A 449 -11.90 39.27 -0.37
N THR A 450 -12.61 38.50 -1.22
CA THR A 450 -12.25 37.10 -1.52
C THR A 450 -10.86 37.00 -2.17
N LYS A 451 -10.50 37.93 -3.06
CA LYS A 451 -9.16 37.98 -3.67
C LYS A 451 -8.10 38.34 -2.64
N LEU A 452 -8.30 39.42 -1.90
CA LEU A 452 -7.41 39.87 -0.81
C LEU A 452 -7.18 38.78 0.25
N ILE A 453 -8.22 38.04 0.63
CA ILE A 453 -8.13 36.92 1.56
C ILE A 453 -7.40 35.74 0.93
N ALA A 454 -7.65 35.40 -0.34
CA ALA A 454 -6.92 34.35 -1.04
C ALA A 454 -5.40 34.64 -1.12
N ASP A 455 -5.02 35.89 -1.42
CA ASP A 455 -3.62 36.35 -1.43
C ASP A 455 -3.00 36.38 -0.03
N THR A 456 -3.82 36.52 1.03
CA THR A 456 -3.39 36.47 2.43
C THR A 456 -3.17 35.03 2.92
N VAL A 457 -4.07 34.10 2.59
CA VAL A 457 -4.05 32.73 3.13
C VAL A 457 -3.24 31.76 2.25
N GLY A 458 -3.03 32.10 0.98
CA GLY A 458 -2.27 31.32 0.01
C GLY A 458 -3.13 30.29 -0.75
N PRO A 459 -2.67 29.81 -1.92
CA PRO A 459 -3.49 29.07 -2.88
C PRO A 459 -4.05 27.74 -2.34
N ALA A 460 -3.29 27.01 -1.52
CA ALA A 460 -3.73 25.73 -0.95
C ALA A 460 -4.93 25.90 0.00
N LEU A 461 -4.94 26.94 0.82
CA LEU A 461 -6.11 27.28 1.63
C LEU A 461 -7.19 27.91 0.73
N ALA A 462 -6.86 28.83 -0.17
CA ALA A 462 -7.81 29.51 -1.07
C ALA A 462 -8.70 28.54 -1.86
N GLN A 463 -8.17 27.39 -2.31
CA GLN A 463 -8.97 26.34 -2.97
C GLN A 463 -10.07 25.78 -2.06
N GLN A 464 -9.83 25.70 -0.75
CA GLN A 464 -10.82 25.31 0.26
C GLN A 464 -11.89 26.39 0.54
N PHE A 465 -11.71 27.63 0.05
CA PHE A 465 -12.69 28.73 0.12
C PHE A 465 -13.39 29.01 -1.23
N GLY A 466 -12.87 28.43 -2.31
CA GLY A 466 -13.42 28.54 -3.67
C GLY A 466 -14.68 27.71 -3.90
N GLY A 467 -14.87 26.61 -3.16
CA GLY A 467 -16.08 25.79 -3.26
C GLY A 467 -16.20 24.78 -2.11
N ALA A 468 -17.38 24.78 -1.47
CA ALA A 468 -17.82 23.86 -0.42
C ALA A 468 -17.06 23.86 0.93
N PRO A 469 -17.67 24.38 2.00
CA PRO A 469 -17.87 23.56 3.20
C PRO A 469 -18.96 22.50 2.86
N GLN A 470 -19.02 21.32 3.45
CA GLN A 470 -18.79 20.98 4.85
C GLN A 470 -18.28 19.52 4.98
N THR A 471 -17.78 19.16 6.17
CA THR A 471 -18.00 17.82 6.71
C THR A 471 -19.50 17.59 6.78
N MET A 472 -20.08 17.02 5.71
CA MET A 472 -21.42 16.45 5.77
C MET A 472 -21.31 15.22 6.67
N ALA A 473 -21.64 15.42 7.95
CA ALA A 473 -22.18 14.34 8.76
C ALA A 473 -23.53 13.99 8.12
N SER A 474 -23.52 13.01 7.22
CA SER A 474 -24.75 12.44 6.69
C SER A 474 -25.60 11.99 7.87
N SER A 475 -26.90 12.23 7.82
CA SER A 475 -27.89 11.80 8.82
C SER A 475 -28.00 10.27 8.98
N ASP A 476 -27.19 9.53 8.22
CA ASP A 476 -27.02 8.07 8.20
C ASP A 476 -25.75 7.60 8.95
N GLY A 477 -25.06 8.51 9.67
CA GLY A 477 -23.91 8.18 10.55
C GLY A 477 -22.54 8.04 9.85
N THR A 478 -22.49 8.02 8.52
CA THR A 478 -21.23 8.04 7.75
C THR A 478 -20.58 9.43 7.79
N ARG A 479 -19.29 9.52 8.16
CA ARG A 479 -18.52 10.77 8.11
C ARG A 479 -17.67 10.83 6.85
N THR A 480 -17.86 11.86 6.01
CA THR A 480 -17.03 12.07 4.82
C THR A 480 -16.02 13.20 5.05
N PHE A 481 -14.76 12.94 4.69
CA PHE A 481 -13.64 13.89 4.73
C PHE A 481 -13.06 14.04 3.32
N GLN A 482 -12.68 15.26 2.96
CA GLN A 482 -11.90 15.52 1.77
C GLN A 482 -10.45 15.76 2.18
N GLN A 483 -9.53 15.00 1.62
CA GLN A 483 -8.09 15.17 1.82
C GLN A 483 -7.49 15.90 0.60
N ALA A 484 -6.42 16.66 0.82
CA ALA A 484 -5.72 17.40 -0.23
C ALA A 484 -5.24 16.47 -1.38
N PRO A 485 -5.11 16.97 -2.62
CA PRO A 485 -4.65 16.18 -3.75
C PRO A 485 -3.31 15.49 -3.50
N LEU A 486 -3.15 14.25 -3.95
CA LEU A 486 -1.84 13.60 -3.95
C LEU A 486 -0.95 14.28 -4.99
N THR A 487 0.27 14.64 -4.58
CA THR A 487 1.28 15.15 -5.51
C THR A 487 1.95 13.98 -6.25
N GLN A 488 2.23 14.18 -7.54
CA GLN A 488 3.11 13.27 -8.27
C GLN A 488 4.47 13.25 -7.59
N SER A 489 5.02 12.05 -7.41
CA SER A 489 6.31 11.88 -6.73
C SER A 489 7.42 12.36 -7.65
N SER A 490 8.10 13.46 -7.31
CA SER A 490 9.29 13.92 -8.07
C SER A 490 10.45 12.93 -8.05
N SER A 491 10.42 11.97 -7.12
CA SER A 491 11.31 10.82 -7.04
C SER A 491 10.48 9.55 -7.23
N ASN A 492 10.98 8.60 -8.02
CA ASN A 492 10.34 7.28 -8.17
C ASN A 492 10.01 6.68 -6.79
N SER A 493 8.76 6.29 -6.62
CA SER A 493 8.22 5.76 -5.36
C SER A 493 7.30 4.59 -5.67
N VAL A 494 7.30 3.57 -4.81
CA VAL A 494 6.55 2.32 -5.03
C VAL A 494 5.70 2.01 -3.80
N ILE A 495 4.43 1.67 -4.03
CA ILE A 495 3.55 1.10 -3.00
C ILE A 495 3.94 -0.37 -2.80
N ILE A 496 4.27 -0.76 -1.56
CA ILE A 496 4.57 -2.16 -1.23
C ILE A 496 3.30 -2.99 -1.28
N ARG A 497 3.27 -3.98 -2.18
CA ARG A 497 2.12 -4.87 -2.43
C ARG A 497 2.27 -6.18 -1.63
N ARG A 498 1.20 -6.98 -1.55
CA ARG A 498 1.28 -8.31 -0.93
C ARG A 498 2.16 -9.23 -1.76
N GLY A 499 3.22 -9.76 -1.14
CA GLY A 499 4.18 -10.66 -1.78
C GLY A 499 5.40 -9.96 -2.37
N ASP A 500 5.48 -8.62 -2.30
CA ASP A 500 6.69 -7.89 -2.66
C ASP A 500 7.82 -8.12 -1.66
N THR A 501 9.04 -8.01 -2.16
CA THR A 501 10.28 -7.99 -1.36
C THR A 501 11.18 -6.88 -1.86
N LEU A 502 12.03 -6.32 -0.99
CA LEU A 502 13.02 -5.32 -1.40
C LEU A 502 13.92 -5.84 -2.53
N TRP A 503 14.21 -7.16 -2.55
CA TRP A 503 14.92 -7.86 -3.64
C TRP A 503 14.16 -7.75 -4.97
N GLN A 504 12.88 -8.13 -5.02
CA GLN A 504 12.09 -8.10 -6.26
C GLN A 504 11.91 -6.67 -6.79
N ILE A 505 11.68 -5.71 -5.90
CA ILE A 505 11.58 -4.28 -6.27
C ILE A 505 12.92 -3.80 -6.86
N ALA A 506 14.05 -4.12 -6.22
CA ALA A 506 15.38 -3.80 -6.75
C ALA A 506 15.70 -4.52 -8.07
N ARG A 507 15.21 -5.75 -8.27
CA ARG A 507 15.33 -6.45 -9.57
C ARG A 507 14.53 -5.74 -10.67
N ARG A 508 13.32 -5.25 -10.38
CA ARG A 508 12.48 -4.47 -11.31
C ARG A 508 13.09 -3.09 -11.61
N ALA A 509 13.60 -2.39 -10.61
CA ALA A 509 14.12 -1.02 -10.74
C ALA A 509 15.56 -0.96 -11.27
N TYR A 510 16.44 -1.87 -10.81
CA TYR A 510 17.90 -1.80 -11.05
C TYR A 510 18.47 -3.01 -11.81
N GLY A 511 17.61 -3.92 -12.29
CA GLY A 511 17.97 -5.15 -12.98
C GLY A 511 18.52 -6.27 -12.08
N GLN A 512 19.02 -5.94 -10.89
CA GLN A 512 19.65 -6.89 -9.96
C GLN A 512 19.11 -6.74 -8.54
N GLY A 513 18.70 -7.86 -7.95
CA GLY A 513 18.06 -7.87 -6.63
C GLY A 513 18.96 -7.53 -5.45
N VAL A 514 20.27 -7.84 -5.54
CA VAL A 514 21.28 -7.49 -4.52
C VAL A 514 21.41 -5.98 -4.27
N ARG A 515 20.87 -5.15 -5.18
CA ARG A 515 20.84 -3.68 -5.08
C ARG A 515 19.72 -3.16 -4.15
N TYR A 516 18.98 -4.04 -3.50
CA TYR A 516 17.95 -3.67 -2.51
C TYR A 516 18.49 -2.84 -1.34
N THR A 517 19.78 -2.92 -1.04
CA THR A 517 20.47 -2.06 -0.07
C THR A 517 20.38 -0.58 -0.41
N THR A 518 20.29 -0.20 -1.70
CA THR A 518 19.98 1.19 -2.10
C THR A 518 18.58 1.59 -1.61
N ILE A 519 17.57 0.74 -1.78
CA ILE A 519 16.18 1.02 -1.34
C ILE A 519 16.11 1.05 0.18
N TYR A 520 16.75 0.09 0.85
CA TYR A 520 16.81 0.04 2.31
C TYR A 520 17.40 1.33 2.91
N LEU A 521 18.59 1.75 2.46
CA LEU A 521 19.24 2.96 2.98
C LEU A 521 18.46 4.24 2.66
N ALA A 522 17.80 4.32 1.50
CA ALA A 522 16.95 5.46 1.14
C ALA A 522 15.67 5.57 2.00
N ASN A 523 15.32 4.52 2.76
CA ASN A 523 14.11 4.46 3.58
C ASN A 523 14.41 3.93 5.00
N GLU A 524 15.65 4.08 5.49
CA GLU A 524 16.09 3.46 6.75
C GLU A 524 15.26 3.92 7.95
N GLU A 525 14.82 5.18 7.96
CA GLU A 525 13.90 5.74 8.98
C GLU A 525 12.53 5.04 9.02
N GLN A 526 12.11 4.39 7.93
CA GLN A 526 10.82 3.68 7.82
C GLN A 526 10.97 2.16 7.94
N ILE A 527 12.16 1.61 7.70
CA ILE A 527 12.41 0.15 7.62
C ILE A 527 13.14 -0.31 8.89
N ALA A 528 12.37 -0.55 9.96
CA ALA A 528 12.90 -1.09 11.21
C ALA A 528 13.55 -2.49 11.05
N ASN A 529 13.09 -3.30 10.09
CA ASN A 529 13.74 -4.55 9.72
C ASN A 529 13.63 -4.80 8.19
N PRO A 530 14.74 -4.80 7.43
CA PRO A 530 14.70 -5.02 5.98
C PRO A 530 14.33 -6.43 5.55
N ASP A 531 14.34 -7.42 6.44
CA ASP A 531 13.79 -8.75 6.17
C ASP A 531 12.24 -8.78 6.32
N VAL A 532 11.61 -7.68 6.81
CA VAL A 532 10.16 -7.58 7.05
C VAL A 532 9.61 -6.23 6.58
N ILE A 533 9.01 -6.21 5.40
CA ILE A 533 8.26 -5.05 4.87
C ILE A 533 6.75 -5.36 4.83
N GLN A 534 5.93 -4.33 4.96
CA GLN A 534 4.48 -4.47 5.13
C GLN A 534 3.69 -3.86 3.96
N PRO A 535 2.60 -4.51 3.49
CA PRO A 535 1.78 -3.96 2.42
C PRO A 535 1.16 -2.61 2.80
N GLY A 536 1.41 -1.58 2.00
CA GLY A 536 0.87 -0.22 2.22
C GLY A 536 1.87 0.75 2.82
N GLN A 537 3.09 0.28 3.07
CA GLN A 537 4.27 1.15 3.12
C GLN A 537 4.56 1.71 1.72
N ILE A 538 5.22 2.87 1.68
CA ILE A 538 5.59 3.57 0.46
C ILE A 538 7.08 3.85 0.54
N PHE A 539 7.87 3.26 -0.36
CA PHE A 539 9.32 3.47 -0.36
C PHE A 539 9.76 4.30 -1.55
N GLY A 540 10.64 5.26 -1.28
CA GLY A 540 11.41 5.95 -2.30
C GLY A 540 12.39 4.98 -2.96
N VAL A 541 12.40 4.95 -4.29
CA VAL A 541 13.29 4.15 -5.11
C VAL A 541 14.15 5.13 -5.90
N PRO A 542 15.40 5.42 -5.47
CA PRO A 542 16.33 6.26 -6.24
C PRO A 542 16.41 5.86 -7.71
N GLU A 543 16.62 6.80 -8.63
CA GLU A 543 16.73 6.45 -10.06
C GLU A 543 17.99 5.62 -10.37
N GLN A 544 19.05 5.84 -9.59
CA GLN A 544 20.34 5.17 -9.74
C GLN A 544 20.63 4.33 -8.48
N PHE A 545 21.05 3.08 -8.70
CA PHE A 545 21.57 2.24 -7.64
C PHE A 545 22.94 2.75 -7.18
N ARG A 546 23.26 2.57 -5.89
CA ARG A 546 24.59 2.89 -5.37
C ARG A 546 25.60 1.81 -5.78
N PRO A 547 26.85 2.17 -6.16
CA PRO A 547 27.86 1.19 -6.57
C PRO A 547 28.32 0.25 -5.43
N ASP A 548 28.21 0.69 -4.17
CA ASP A 548 28.56 -0.08 -2.97
C ASP A 548 27.46 -1.07 -2.52
N SER A 549 26.29 -1.07 -3.18
CA SER A 549 25.12 -1.86 -2.78
C SER A 549 25.41 -3.36 -2.59
N GLU A 550 26.21 -3.94 -3.48
CA GLU A 550 26.54 -5.37 -3.50
C GLU A 550 27.52 -5.76 -2.38
N GLU A 551 28.41 -4.83 -2.01
CA GLU A 551 29.37 -5.01 -0.93
C GLU A 551 28.68 -4.90 0.43
N LEU A 552 27.83 -3.90 0.62
CA LEU A 552 26.98 -3.74 1.81
C LEU A 552 26.06 -4.95 2.02
N HIS A 553 25.52 -5.53 0.94
CA HIS A 553 24.76 -6.78 1.03
C HIS A 553 25.63 -7.94 1.53
N ARG A 554 26.84 -8.08 0.99
CA ARG A 554 27.80 -9.12 1.37
C ARG A 554 28.23 -9.00 2.83
N GLU A 555 28.47 -7.78 3.31
CA GLU A 555 28.81 -7.47 4.71
C GLU A 555 27.68 -7.89 5.66
N ARG A 556 26.43 -7.50 5.37
CA ARG A 556 25.27 -7.89 6.20
C ARG A 556 25.03 -9.40 6.25
N LEU A 557 25.33 -10.13 5.17
CA LEU A 557 25.30 -11.61 5.17
C LEU A 557 26.39 -12.24 6.03
N GLN A 558 27.52 -11.56 6.27
CA GLN A 558 28.59 -12.03 7.16
C GLN A 558 28.24 -11.76 8.63
N HIS A 559 27.74 -10.57 8.96
CA HIS A 559 27.32 -10.23 10.32
C HIS A 559 26.18 -11.10 10.86
N ARG A 560 25.35 -11.71 9.99
CA ARG A 560 24.28 -12.63 10.39
C ARG A 560 24.72 -14.08 10.59
N LYS A 561 26.04 -14.35 10.57
CA LYS A 561 26.65 -15.69 10.79
C LYS A 561 27.52 -15.79 12.05
N GLY A 562 27.78 -14.67 12.72
CA GLY A 562 28.35 -14.62 14.08
C GLY A 562 27.23 -14.52 15.11
#